data_AF-A0A1B0CL55-F1
#
_entry.id   AF-A0A1B0CL55-F1
#
_cell.length_a   1.000
_cell.length_b   1.000
_cell.length_c   1.000
_cell.angle_alpha   90.00
_cell.angle_beta   90.00
_cell.angle_gamma   90.00
#
_symmetry.space_group_name_H-M   'P 1'
#
loop_
_entity.id
_entity.type
_entity.pdbx_description
1 polymer ?
#
loop_
_entity_poly.entity_id
_entity_poly.type
_entity_poly.pdbx_seq_one_letter_code
_entity_poly.pdbx_strand_id
1 'polypeptide(L)'
;MVHEELVQTMKWKQTRGKYYPQLSYLVKVNTPRAVMQETKKAFKKLPNIEQAITALSNLKGVGTTMASALLAAAAPENAPFMADECLMAIPEIEGIDYTTKEYLNFVTHIQTTVGRLNAECENSTFWSPHRVELALWAHYVASELQPELLSGIPGEISKNHVANGINATSLEPSDDSNLEPAPSNGTTRGLDSLDESTRSEDSLEKPVTPILTNDETNGSDSQSSIKRFADCDSSEEQTESSEPERKRSKAGEDE
;
A
#
# COMPACT_ATOMS: atom_id res chain seq x y z
N MET A 1 5.19 7.23 -5.35
CA MET A 1 5.76 7.14 -4.00
C MET A 1 7.09 6.41 -4.08
N VAL A 2 8.13 6.96 -3.46
CA VAL A 2 9.46 6.35 -3.33
C VAL A 2 9.59 5.62 -1.99
N HIS A 3 10.67 4.85 -1.79
CA HIS A 3 10.88 4.04 -0.59
C HIS A 3 10.95 4.89 0.68
N GLU A 4 11.64 6.02 0.61
CA GLU A 4 11.84 6.93 1.73
C GLU A 4 10.52 7.52 2.22
N GLU A 5 9.57 7.80 1.31
CA GLU A 5 8.22 8.26 1.65
C GLU A 5 7.42 7.17 2.37
N LEU A 6 7.54 5.89 1.96
CA LEU A 6 6.92 4.77 2.67
C LEU A 6 7.46 4.64 4.10
N VAL A 7 8.79 4.71 4.27
CA VAL A 7 9.44 4.62 5.59
C VAL A 7 9.05 5.81 6.47
N GLN A 8 9.03 7.01 5.91
CA GLN A 8 8.62 8.23 6.60
C GLN A 8 7.15 8.13 7.05
N THR A 9 6.27 7.61 6.20
CA THR A 9 4.84 7.44 6.52
C THR A 9 4.66 6.41 7.64
N MET A 10 5.42 5.31 7.63
CA MET A 10 5.39 4.33 8.73
C MET A 10 5.86 4.97 10.04
N LYS A 11 6.96 5.73 10.00
CA LYS A 11 7.47 6.44 11.20
C LYS A 11 6.41 7.37 11.77
N TRP A 12 5.74 8.15 10.92
CA TRP A 12 4.63 9.02 11.32
C TRP A 12 3.44 8.23 11.88
N LYS A 13 3.03 7.14 11.23
CA LYS A 13 1.90 6.32 11.70
C LYS A 13 2.16 5.78 13.11
N GLN A 14 3.40 5.38 13.40
CA GLN A 14 3.78 4.90 14.73
C GLN A 14 3.78 5.98 15.82
N THR A 15 3.68 7.27 15.47
CA THR A 15 3.51 8.34 16.47
C THR A 15 2.05 8.60 16.83
N ARG A 16 1.09 8.08 16.06
CA ARG A 16 -0.35 8.29 16.26
C ARG A 16 -1.04 7.13 17.00
N GLY A 17 -0.30 6.34 17.79
CA GLY A 17 -0.90 5.23 18.54
C GLY A 17 0.13 4.25 19.08
N LYS A 18 -0.27 2.98 19.18
CA LYS A 18 0.60 1.92 19.71
C LYS A 18 1.81 1.69 18.79
N TYR A 19 3.00 1.70 19.41
CA TYR A 19 4.27 1.50 18.72
C TYR A 19 4.54 0.01 18.48
N TYR A 20 4.82 -0.36 17.23
CA TYR A 20 5.12 -1.72 16.77
C TYR A 20 6.45 -1.74 16.00
N PRO A 21 7.59 -1.93 16.69
CA PRO A 21 8.91 -1.80 16.09
C PRO A 21 9.13 -2.72 14.87
N GLN A 22 8.52 -3.92 14.87
CA GLN A 22 8.64 -4.90 13.79
C GLN A 22 8.13 -4.35 12.46
N LEU A 23 7.05 -3.56 12.46
CA LEU A 23 6.49 -2.96 11.25
C LEU A 23 7.47 -1.98 10.59
N SER A 24 8.22 -1.22 11.40
CA SER A 24 9.28 -0.32 10.91
C SER A 24 10.43 -1.08 10.25
N TYR A 25 10.72 -2.31 10.70
CA TYR A 25 11.72 -3.17 10.07
C TYR A 25 11.21 -3.75 8.75
N LEU A 26 9.95 -4.20 8.73
CA LEU A 26 9.33 -4.77 7.54
C LEU A 26 9.22 -3.79 6.37
N VAL A 27 8.88 -2.52 6.62
CA VAL A 27 8.80 -1.54 5.53
C VAL A 27 10.17 -1.28 4.91
N LYS A 28 11.25 -1.30 5.70
CA LYS A 28 12.61 -1.02 5.24
C LYS A 28 13.15 -2.12 4.31
N VAL A 29 12.71 -3.37 4.46
CA VAL A 29 13.17 -4.48 3.61
C VAL A 29 12.52 -4.50 2.23
N ASN A 30 11.52 -3.66 1.96
CA ASN A 30 11.01 -3.48 0.59
C ASN A 30 12.08 -2.81 -0.29
N THR A 31 12.20 -3.24 -1.54
CA THR A 31 13.12 -2.58 -2.49
C THR A 31 12.48 -1.31 -3.06
N PRO A 32 13.26 -0.27 -3.42
CA PRO A 32 12.71 0.93 -4.05
C PRO A 32 11.89 0.64 -5.31
N ARG A 33 12.32 -0.34 -6.11
CA ARG A 33 11.58 -0.79 -7.30
C ARG A 33 10.21 -1.37 -6.94
N ALA A 34 10.13 -2.23 -5.92
CA ALA A 34 8.87 -2.82 -5.48
C ALA A 34 7.89 -1.75 -4.95
N VAL A 35 8.38 -0.81 -4.15
CA VAL A 35 7.57 0.31 -3.64
C VAL A 35 6.99 1.12 -4.80
N MET A 36 7.80 1.54 -5.77
CA MET A 36 7.29 2.28 -6.92
C MET A 36 6.27 1.48 -7.73
N GLN A 37 6.52 0.19 -7.94
CA GLN A 37 5.66 -0.67 -8.76
C GLN A 37 4.27 -0.87 -8.11
N GLU A 38 4.23 -1.30 -6.85
CA GLU A 38 2.97 -1.59 -6.17
C GLU A 38 2.17 -0.31 -5.89
N THR A 39 2.85 0.80 -5.58
CA THR A 39 2.16 2.07 -5.31
C THR A 39 1.59 2.68 -6.59
N LYS A 40 2.33 2.64 -7.71
CA LYS A 40 1.80 3.05 -9.02
C LYS A 40 0.63 2.17 -9.44
N LYS A 41 0.69 0.87 -9.19
CA LYS A 41 -0.41 -0.06 -9.45
C LYS A 41 -1.63 0.30 -8.60
N ALA A 42 -1.45 0.56 -7.31
CA ALA A 42 -2.52 0.93 -6.38
C ALA A 42 -3.20 2.25 -6.76
N PHE A 43 -2.42 3.30 -7.05
CA PHE A 43 -2.98 4.62 -7.35
C PHE A 43 -3.78 4.63 -8.65
N LYS A 44 -3.42 3.78 -9.62
CA LYS A 44 -4.23 3.57 -10.84
C LYS A 44 -5.58 2.90 -10.58
N LYS A 45 -5.79 2.30 -9.42
CA LYS A 45 -7.07 1.68 -9.06
C LYS A 45 -8.08 2.69 -8.53
N LEU A 46 -7.65 3.87 -8.10
CA LEU A 46 -8.55 4.91 -7.61
C LEU A 46 -9.55 5.33 -8.70
N PRO A 47 -10.83 5.60 -8.34
CA PRO A 47 -11.35 5.70 -6.97
C PRO A 47 -11.74 4.35 -6.32
N ASN A 48 -11.43 3.20 -6.93
CA ASN A 48 -11.67 1.89 -6.30
C ASN A 48 -10.64 1.65 -5.18
N ILE A 49 -11.04 1.96 -3.95
CA ILE A 49 -10.20 1.87 -2.75
C ILE A 49 -9.86 0.42 -2.41
N GLU A 50 -10.82 -0.51 -2.53
CA GLU A 50 -10.60 -1.92 -2.20
C GLU A 50 -9.43 -2.50 -3.00
N GLN A 51 -9.44 -2.31 -4.33
CA GLN A 51 -8.36 -2.76 -5.20
C GLN A 51 -7.03 -2.03 -4.93
N ALA A 52 -7.09 -0.76 -4.52
CA ALA A 52 -5.91 0.01 -4.15
C ALA A 52 -5.27 -0.53 -2.87
N ILE A 53 -6.07 -0.86 -1.85
CA ILE A 53 -5.63 -1.52 -0.61
C ILE A 53 -5.00 -2.88 -0.94
N THR A 54 -5.67 -3.73 -1.72
CA THR A 54 -5.13 -5.04 -2.11
C THR A 54 -3.77 -4.92 -2.82
N ALA A 55 -3.58 -3.92 -3.68
CA ALA A 55 -2.29 -3.70 -4.33
C ALA A 55 -1.20 -3.25 -3.34
N LEU A 56 -1.51 -2.34 -2.41
CA LEU A 56 -0.57 -1.87 -1.39
C LEU A 56 -0.19 -2.97 -0.40
N SER A 57 -1.10 -3.88 -0.08
CA SER A 57 -0.85 -5.01 0.83
C SER A 57 0.18 -6.02 0.33
N ASN A 58 0.63 -5.92 -0.93
CA ASN A 58 1.76 -6.71 -1.44
C ASN A 58 3.12 -6.23 -0.87
N LEU A 59 3.18 -5.04 -0.27
CA LEU A 59 4.39 -4.52 0.35
C LEU A 59 4.52 -5.04 1.79
N LYS A 60 5.74 -5.41 2.18
CA LYS A 60 6.02 -5.90 3.53
C LYS A 60 5.75 -4.81 4.56
N GLY A 61 5.04 -5.15 5.64
CA GLY A 61 4.69 -4.21 6.70
C GLY A 61 3.54 -3.26 6.34
N VAL A 62 2.85 -3.49 5.22
CA VAL A 62 1.70 -2.71 4.78
C VAL A 62 0.44 -3.56 4.87
N GLY A 63 -0.33 -3.41 5.94
CA GLY A 63 -1.71 -3.93 6.06
C GLY A 63 -2.75 -2.83 5.82
N THR A 64 -4.03 -3.11 6.04
CA THR A 64 -5.16 -2.19 5.78
C THR A 64 -4.93 -0.77 6.35
N THR A 65 -4.54 -0.67 7.62
CA THR A 65 -4.33 0.63 8.29
C THR A 65 -3.13 1.39 7.74
N MET A 66 -2.08 0.69 7.34
CA MET A 66 -0.91 1.34 6.73
C MET A 66 -1.22 1.75 5.28
N ALA A 67 -1.94 0.90 4.55
CA ALA A 67 -2.37 1.19 3.19
C ALA A 67 -3.31 2.40 3.13
N SER A 68 -4.26 2.54 4.08
CA SER A 68 -5.11 3.74 4.17
C SER A 68 -4.31 5.00 4.44
N ALA A 69 -3.26 4.96 5.29
CA ALA A 69 -2.35 6.08 5.49
C ALA A 69 -1.62 6.50 4.20
N LEU A 70 -1.15 5.53 3.42
CA LEU A 70 -0.47 5.79 2.14
C LEU A 70 -1.44 6.37 1.10
N LEU A 71 -2.69 5.89 1.07
CA LEU A 71 -3.72 6.45 0.20
C LEU A 71 -4.12 7.86 0.60
N ALA A 72 -4.29 8.15 1.90
CA ALA A 72 -4.60 9.49 2.38
C ALA A 72 -3.48 10.50 2.06
N ALA A 73 -2.22 10.08 2.17
CA ALA A 73 -1.07 10.91 1.81
C ALA A 73 -0.97 11.17 0.29
N ALA A 74 -1.27 10.17 -0.54
CA ALA A 74 -1.12 10.27 -2.00
C ALA A 74 -2.36 10.79 -2.74
N ALA A 75 -3.55 10.56 -2.19
CA ALA A 75 -4.84 10.86 -2.79
C ALA A 75 -5.86 11.26 -1.70
N PRO A 76 -5.65 12.41 -1.02
CA PRO A 76 -6.50 12.86 0.08
C PRO A 76 -7.96 13.11 -0.34
N GLU A 77 -8.18 13.32 -1.63
CA GLU A 77 -9.48 13.49 -2.27
C GLU A 77 -10.29 12.19 -2.38
N ASN A 78 -9.61 11.04 -2.32
CA ASN A 78 -10.24 9.74 -2.53
C ASN A 78 -10.33 8.93 -1.24
N ALA A 79 -9.35 9.03 -0.34
CA ALA A 79 -9.22 8.11 0.79
C ALA A 79 -8.94 8.85 2.11
N PRO A 80 -9.71 8.57 3.18
CA PRO A 80 -9.37 8.95 4.54
C PRO A 80 -8.35 7.98 5.16
N PHE A 81 -7.65 8.42 6.21
CA PHE A 81 -6.85 7.52 7.03
C PHE A 81 -7.73 6.76 8.03
N MET A 82 -7.51 5.45 8.20
CA MET A 82 -8.24 4.63 9.18
C MET A 82 -7.64 4.81 10.58
N ALA A 83 -7.99 5.91 11.24
CA ALA A 83 -7.58 6.24 12.61
C ALA A 83 -8.62 5.74 13.63
N ASP A 84 -8.15 5.23 14.77
CA ASP A 84 -9.01 4.66 15.83
C ASP A 84 -9.99 5.71 16.35
N GLU A 85 -9.53 6.95 16.53
CA GLU A 85 -10.32 8.09 16.99
C GLU A 85 -11.50 8.39 16.05
N CYS A 86 -11.29 8.19 14.75
CA CYS A 86 -12.32 8.42 13.74
C CYS A 86 -13.33 7.27 13.69
N LEU A 87 -12.90 6.03 13.95
CA LEU A 87 -13.81 4.88 14.07
C LEU A 87 -14.69 5.01 15.31
N MET A 88 -14.13 5.45 16.44
CA MET A 88 -14.90 5.72 17.67
C MET A 88 -15.93 6.84 17.52
N ALA A 89 -15.74 7.75 16.56
CA ALA A 89 -16.67 8.85 16.31
C ALA A 89 -17.91 8.44 15.51
N ILE A 90 -17.96 7.23 14.96
CA ILE A 90 -19.08 6.72 14.17
C ILE A 90 -19.93 5.78 15.05
N PRO A 91 -21.14 6.19 15.46
CA PRO A 91 -21.97 5.41 16.37
C PRO A 91 -22.33 4.00 15.86
N GLU A 92 -22.38 3.82 14.54
CA GLU A 92 -22.72 2.56 13.89
C GLU A 92 -21.57 1.53 13.90
N ILE A 93 -20.36 1.94 14.26
CA ILE A 93 -19.19 1.06 14.34
C ILE A 93 -19.02 0.59 15.79
N GLU A 94 -19.44 -0.65 16.07
CA GLU A 94 -19.26 -1.29 17.38
C GLU A 94 -17.92 -2.02 17.43
N GLY A 95 -16.97 -1.47 18.19
CA GLY A 95 -15.62 -2.04 18.31
C GLY A 95 -14.72 -1.71 17.11
N ILE A 96 -13.42 -1.99 17.25
CA ILE A 96 -12.42 -1.61 16.25
C ILE A 96 -11.76 -2.86 15.69
N ASP A 97 -12.16 -3.19 14.46
CA ASP A 97 -11.54 -4.25 13.66
C ASP A 97 -10.79 -3.65 12.46
N TYR A 98 -9.56 -4.12 12.23
CA TYR A 98 -8.64 -3.53 11.23
C TYR A 98 -8.72 -4.20 9.85
N THR A 99 -9.92 -4.67 9.48
CA THR A 99 -10.13 -5.39 8.22
C THR A 99 -10.41 -4.45 7.05
N THR A 100 -10.18 -4.91 5.82
CA THR A 100 -10.55 -4.13 4.61
C THR A 100 -12.04 -3.83 4.57
N LYS A 101 -12.88 -4.74 5.05
CA LYS A 101 -14.34 -4.55 5.07
C LYS A 101 -14.73 -3.38 5.97
N GLU A 102 -14.19 -3.34 7.19
CA GLU A 102 -14.44 -2.23 8.11
C GLU A 102 -13.90 -0.91 7.58
N TYR A 103 -12.73 -0.94 6.92
CA TYR A 103 -12.21 0.24 6.27
C TYR A 103 -13.14 0.78 5.16
N LEU A 104 -13.73 -0.08 4.33
CA LEU A 104 -14.68 0.35 3.29
C LEU A 104 -16.00 0.87 3.89
N ASN A 105 -16.45 0.29 5.01
CA ASN A 105 -17.58 0.81 5.76
C ASN A 105 -17.27 2.23 6.28
N PHE A 106 -16.13 2.41 6.95
CA PHE A 106 -15.62 3.71 7.40
C PHE A 106 -15.55 4.75 6.28
N VAL A 107 -14.98 4.39 5.12
CA VAL A 107 -14.92 5.26 3.93
C VAL A 107 -16.32 5.75 3.54
N THR A 108 -17.32 4.89 3.58
CA THR A 108 -18.70 5.23 3.20
C THR A 108 -19.30 6.29 4.13
N HIS A 109 -19.09 6.16 5.45
CA HIS A 109 -19.51 7.17 6.43
C HIS A 109 -18.80 8.51 6.21
N ILE A 110 -17.48 8.47 5.96
CA ILE A 110 -16.71 9.68 5.67
C ILE A 110 -17.18 10.35 4.38
N GLN A 111 -17.41 9.58 3.31
CA GLN A 111 -17.90 10.12 2.03
C GLN A 111 -19.28 10.75 2.15
N THR A 112 -20.17 10.14 2.94
CA THR A 112 -21.49 10.70 3.25
C THR A 112 -21.34 12.06 3.97
N THR A 113 -20.42 12.13 4.93
CA THR A 113 -20.12 13.37 5.66
C THR A 113 -19.51 14.44 4.75
N VAL A 114 -18.59 14.05 3.87
CA VAL A 114 -18.03 14.93 2.83
C VAL A 114 -19.13 15.51 1.95
N GLY A 115 -20.04 14.69 1.46
CA GLY A 115 -21.16 15.12 0.62
C GLY A 115 -22.06 16.14 1.33
N ARG A 116 -22.40 15.86 2.59
CA ARG A 116 -23.18 16.78 3.44
C ARG A 116 -22.47 18.12 3.65
N LEU A 117 -21.21 18.09 4.11
CA LEU A 117 -20.45 19.31 4.41
C LEU A 117 -20.22 20.18 3.17
N ASN A 118 -19.92 19.57 2.03
CA ASN A 118 -19.75 20.31 0.77
C ASN A 118 -21.07 20.88 0.23
N ALA A 119 -22.22 20.29 0.56
CA ALA A 119 -23.53 20.85 0.21
C ALA A 119 -23.92 22.05 1.09
N GLU A 120 -23.50 22.04 2.36
CA GLU A 120 -23.76 23.12 3.33
C GLU A 120 -22.76 24.30 3.18
N CYS A 121 -21.59 24.07 2.58
CA CYS A 121 -20.55 25.09 2.43
C CYS A 121 -20.71 25.94 1.15
N GLU A 122 -21.36 27.10 1.28
CA GLU A 122 -21.52 28.09 0.21
C GLU A 122 -20.29 29.00 0.03
N ASN A 123 -19.10 28.47 -0.27
CA ASN A 123 -17.86 29.21 -0.66
C ASN A 123 -16.74 29.24 0.40
N SER A 124 -15.71 28.43 0.17
CA SER A 124 -14.27 28.66 0.44
C SER A 124 -13.54 27.39 0.91
N THR A 125 -14.28 26.40 1.41
CA THR A 125 -13.67 25.21 2.03
C THR A 125 -14.17 23.94 1.35
N PHE A 126 -13.33 23.35 0.51
CA PHE A 126 -13.58 22.02 -0.06
C PHE A 126 -13.25 20.94 0.98
N TRP A 127 -14.24 20.14 1.39
CA TRP A 127 -14.03 18.99 2.26
C TRP A 127 -13.67 17.77 1.43
N SER A 128 -12.47 17.23 1.68
CA SER A 128 -12.05 15.93 1.17
C SER A 128 -12.23 14.85 2.26
N PRO A 129 -12.25 13.55 1.90
CA PRO A 129 -12.26 12.47 2.88
C PRO A 129 -11.18 12.62 3.95
N HIS A 130 -9.94 12.97 3.55
CA HIS A 130 -8.86 13.18 4.51
C HIS A 130 -9.08 14.41 5.41
N ARG A 131 -9.68 15.50 4.92
CA ARG A 131 -9.99 16.67 5.76
C ARG A 131 -11.04 16.36 6.82
N VAL A 132 -12.05 15.57 6.48
CA VAL A 132 -13.06 15.12 7.44
C VAL A 132 -12.43 14.24 8.52
N GLU A 133 -11.59 13.28 8.12
CA GLU A 133 -10.83 12.45 9.06
C GLU A 133 -9.94 13.29 9.98
N LEU A 134 -9.16 14.23 9.45
CA LEU A 134 -8.32 15.11 10.26
C LEU A 134 -9.13 15.98 11.23
N ALA A 135 -10.33 16.42 10.84
CA ALA A 135 -11.20 17.20 11.73
C ALA A 135 -11.73 16.35 12.88
N LEU A 136 -12.14 15.10 12.62
CA LEU A 136 -12.55 14.15 13.66
C LEU A 136 -11.39 13.84 14.62
N TRP A 137 -10.22 13.53 14.08
CA TRP A 137 -9.02 13.29 14.88
C TRP A 137 -8.63 14.51 15.73
N ALA A 138 -8.62 15.71 15.14
CA ALA A 138 -8.28 16.93 15.85
C ALA A 138 -9.28 17.23 16.97
N HIS A 139 -10.57 17.01 16.73
CA HIS A 139 -11.59 17.14 17.77
C HIS A 139 -11.33 16.17 18.93
N TYR A 140 -11.08 14.89 18.64
CA TYR A 140 -10.79 13.88 19.66
C TYR A 140 -9.55 14.26 20.50
N VAL A 141 -8.45 14.64 19.84
CA VAL A 141 -7.22 15.03 20.53
C VAL A 141 -7.44 16.28 21.38
N ALA A 142 -8.18 17.26 20.87
CA ALA A 142 -8.53 18.45 21.65
C ALA A 142 -9.42 18.12 22.85
N SER A 143 -10.36 17.18 22.74
CA SER A 143 -11.21 16.77 23.87
C SER A 143 -10.41 16.07 24.97
N GLU A 144 -9.35 15.35 24.62
CA GLU A 144 -8.50 14.67 25.60
C GLU A 144 -7.47 15.61 26.25
N LEU A 145 -6.85 16.49 25.47
CA LEU A 145 -5.73 17.32 25.94
C LEU A 145 -6.16 18.68 26.49
N GLN A 146 -7.15 19.33 25.87
CA GLN A 146 -7.59 20.67 26.25
C GLN A 146 -9.08 20.91 25.91
N PRO A 147 -10.01 20.27 26.65
CA PRO A 147 -11.45 20.35 26.37
C PRO A 147 -12.02 21.78 26.37
N GLU A 148 -11.38 22.72 27.07
CA GLU A 148 -11.78 24.13 27.10
C GLU A 148 -11.81 24.78 25.71
N LEU A 149 -10.96 24.31 24.77
CA LEU A 149 -10.96 24.76 23.37
C LEU A 149 -12.27 24.42 22.64
N LEU A 150 -13.03 23.44 23.13
CA LEU A 150 -14.26 22.96 22.51
C LEU A 150 -15.53 23.55 23.15
N SER A 151 -15.39 24.41 24.18
CA SER A 151 -16.51 24.97 24.95
C SER A 151 -17.54 25.77 24.13
N GLY A 152 -17.17 26.26 22.95
CA GLY A 152 -18.04 27.01 22.03
C GLY A 152 -18.62 26.19 20.87
N ILE A 153 -18.33 24.90 20.76
CA ILE A 153 -18.83 24.06 19.67
C ILE A 153 -20.28 23.65 19.98
N PRO A 154 -21.25 23.91 19.06
CA PRO A 154 -22.63 23.47 19.24
C PRO A 154 -22.72 21.93 19.23
N GLY A 155 -23.31 21.35 20.27
CA GLY A 155 -23.56 19.91 20.41
C GLY A 155 -23.13 19.39 21.78
N GLU A 156 -24.08 18.89 22.58
CA GLU A 156 -23.77 18.33 23.89
C GLU A 156 -22.90 17.07 23.75
N ILE A 157 -21.66 17.16 24.25
CA ILE A 157 -20.82 16.00 24.53
C ILE A 157 -21.50 15.24 25.68
N SER A 158 -22.29 14.23 25.35
CA SER A 158 -22.75 13.26 26.35
C SER A 158 -21.51 12.63 26.98
N LYS A 159 -21.22 13.00 28.23
CA LYS A 159 -20.08 12.55 29.05
C LYS A 159 -20.01 11.03 29.30
N ASN A 160 -20.85 10.23 28.64
CA ASN A 160 -21.01 8.80 28.87
C ASN A 160 -20.02 7.92 28.08
N HIS A 161 -19.21 8.47 27.18
CA HIS A 161 -18.28 7.65 26.37
C HIS A 161 -16.79 7.79 26.70
N VAL A 162 -16.41 8.71 27.60
CA VAL A 162 -14.99 8.93 28.00
C VAL A 162 -14.60 8.09 29.23
N ALA A 163 -15.56 7.41 29.87
CA ALA A 163 -15.31 6.54 31.02
C ALA A 163 -15.38 5.06 30.65
N ASN A 164 -14.58 4.61 29.68
CA ASN A 164 -14.13 3.23 29.67
C ASN A 164 -12.60 3.25 29.58
N GLY A 165 -11.97 3.46 30.72
CA GLY A 165 -10.55 3.22 30.90
C GLY A 165 -10.27 1.75 30.62
N ILE A 166 -9.86 1.48 29.38
CA ILE A 166 -9.40 0.15 28.98
C ILE A 166 -8.03 -0.01 29.61
N ASN A 167 -8.00 -0.82 30.67
CA ASN A 167 -6.79 -1.26 31.34
C ASN A 167 -5.82 -1.79 30.27
N ALA A 168 -4.68 -1.12 30.10
CA ALA A 168 -3.62 -1.49 29.18
C ALA A 168 -2.88 -2.74 29.69
N THR A 169 -3.54 -3.90 29.65
CA THR A 169 -2.90 -5.20 29.84
C THR A 169 -3.81 -6.28 29.28
N SER A 170 -3.26 -7.11 28.38
CA SER A 170 -3.86 -8.31 27.80
C SER A 170 -4.80 -8.13 26.61
N LEU A 171 -4.27 -7.63 25.49
CA LEU A 171 -4.72 -8.07 24.17
C LEU A 171 -3.60 -8.93 23.59
N GLU A 172 -3.81 -10.25 23.66
CA GLU A 172 -2.97 -11.27 23.03
C GLU A 172 -2.87 -11.02 21.51
N PRO A 173 -1.72 -11.28 20.89
CA PRO A 173 -1.53 -11.07 19.46
C PRO A 173 -2.32 -12.10 18.64
N SER A 174 -3.16 -11.63 17.72
CA SER A 174 -3.68 -12.47 16.65
C SER A 174 -2.53 -12.71 15.65
N ASP A 175 -2.08 -13.96 15.62
CA ASP A 175 -1.01 -14.49 14.78
C ASP A 175 -1.50 -14.56 13.32
N ASP A 176 -1.06 -13.62 12.49
CA ASP A 176 -1.39 -13.56 11.07
C ASP A 176 -0.29 -14.27 10.26
N SER A 177 -0.39 -15.59 10.21
CA SER A 177 0.43 -16.47 9.38
C SER A 177 -0.47 -17.35 8.52
N ASN A 178 -1.02 -16.80 7.43
CA ASN A 178 -1.69 -17.60 6.41
C ASN A 178 -0.80 -17.72 5.16
N LEU A 179 0.02 -18.78 5.13
CA LEU A 179 0.68 -19.30 3.95
C LEU A 179 0.13 -20.70 3.68
N GLU A 180 -0.81 -20.82 2.75
CA GLU A 180 -1.28 -22.11 2.24
C GLU A 180 -0.98 -22.21 0.74
N PRO A 181 -0.31 -23.28 0.28
CA PRO A 181 -0.46 -23.79 -1.07
C PRO A 181 -1.39 -25.01 -1.08
N ALA A 182 -2.37 -24.99 -2.00
CA ALA A 182 -3.25 -26.12 -2.28
C ALA A 182 -2.49 -27.41 -2.64
N PRO A 183 -3.12 -28.57 -2.41
CA PRO A 183 -3.31 -29.46 -3.55
C PRO A 183 -4.71 -30.08 -3.67
N SER A 184 -4.98 -30.44 -4.91
CA SER A 184 -6.20 -30.95 -5.53
C SER A 184 -6.68 -32.34 -5.07
N ASN A 185 -8.00 -32.42 -4.91
CA ASN A 185 -8.95 -33.53 -5.12
C ASN A 185 -8.43 -34.93 -5.54
N GLY A 186 -9.03 -35.97 -4.92
CA GLY A 186 -9.13 -37.31 -5.52
C GLY A 186 -9.62 -38.43 -4.59
N THR A 187 -10.93 -38.51 -4.36
CA THR A 187 -11.68 -39.57 -3.66
C THR A 187 -11.47 -40.99 -4.23
N THR A 188 -11.30 -42.02 -3.37
CA THR A 188 -12.10 -43.29 -3.32
C THR A 188 -11.65 -44.26 -2.22
N ARG A 189 -12.60 -45.08 -1.75
CA ARG A 189 -12.56 -46.06 -0.65
C ARG A 189 -11.99 -47.44 -1.05
N GLY A 190 -11.52 -48.22 -0.05
CA GLY A 190 -11.36 -49.70 -0.09
C GLY A 190 -10.10 -50.15 0.66
N LEU A 191 -10.18 -50.63 1.91
CA LEU A 191 -10.41 -52.01 2.38
C LEU A 191 -9.23 -52.98 2.14
N ASP A 192 -8.62 -53.40 3.26
CA ASP A 192 -7.93 -54.66 3.61
C ASP A 192 -6.75 -55.24 2.79
N SER A 193 -5.63 -55.37 3.50
CA SER A 193 -5.00 -56.64 3.93
C SER A 193 -4.22 -57.53 2.94
N LEU A 194 -2.94 -57.70 3.32
CA LEU A 194 -2.07 -58.89 3.27
C LEU A 194 -1.44 -59.39 1.94
N ASP A 195 -0.11 -59.51 2.08
CA ASP A 195 0.92 -60.32 1.44
C ASP A 195 0.51 -61.65 0.79
N GLU A 196 1.10 -61.96 -0.37
CA GLU A 196 1.43 -63.33 -0.81
C GLU A 196 2.43 -63.29 -2.00
N SER A 197 3.42 -64.17 -1.94
CA SER A 197 4.61 -64.29 -2.81
C SER A 197 4.34 -64.84 -4.23
N THR A 198 5.29 -64.64 -5.17
CA THR A 198 6.13 -65.71 -5.78
C THR A 198 6.75 -65.38 -7.17
N ARG A 199 8.10 -65.50 -7.22
CA ARG A 199 9.02 -66.09 -8.23
C ARG A 199 8.92 -65.78 -9.75
N SER A 200 10.05 -65.33 -10.31
CA SER A 200 10.91 -65.97 -11.35
C SER A 200 12.02 -64.94 -11.72
N GLU A 201 13.32 -65.17 -11.46
CA GLU A 201 14.31 -65.89 -12.29
C GLU A 201 14.24 -65.44 -13.77
N ASP A 202 15.26 -64.95 -14.47
CA ASP A 202 16.70 -65.29 -14.50
C ASP A 202 17.43 -64.31 -15.49
N SER A 203 18.78 -64.37 -15.49
CA SER A 203 19.73 -64.02 -16.56
C SER A 203 20.56 -62.70 -16.48
N LEU A 204 21.65 -62.80 -15.70
CA LEU A 204 23.09 -62.63 -16.04
C LEU A 204 23.58 -61.44 -16.92
N GLU A 205 24.36 -60.53 -16.31
CA GLU A 205 25.83 -60.27 -16.49
C GLU A 205 26.21 -59.32 -17.66
N LYS A 206 26.60 -58.05 -17.41
CA LYS A 206 27.96 -57.49 -17.08
C LYS A 206 28.98 -57.53 -18.27
N PRO A 207 30.07 -56.73 -18.32
CA PRO A 207 30.35 -55.38 -17.77
C PRO A 207 31.30 -54.48 -18.65
N VAL A 208 31.65 -53.28 -18.12
CA VAL A 208 32.87 -52.43 -18.31
C VAL A 208 33.05 -51.50 -19.54
N THR A 209 33.37 -50.25 -19.19
CA THR A 209 33.92 -49.04 -19.88
C THR A 209 35.33 -49.27 -20.52
N PRO A 210 36.21 -48.29 -20.88
CA PRO A 210 36.13 -46.83 -21.10
C PRO A 210 36.87 -46.28 -22.38
N ILE A 211 36.78 -44.95 -22.62
CA ILE A 211 37.78 -43.96 -23.15
C ILE A 211 38.43 -44.15 -24.55
N LEU A 212 38.45 -43.06 -25.35
CA LEU A 212 39.55 -42.42 -26.15
C LEU A 212 38.89 -41.54 -27.25
N THR A 213 38.84 -40.20 -27.14
CA THR A 213 39.75 -39.17 -27.70
C THR A 213 40.21 -39.35 -29.16
N ASN A 214 40.13 -38.22 -29.89
CA ASN A 214 40.72 -37.81 -31.19
C ASN A 214 39.62 -37.55 -32.23
N ASP A 215 39.29 -36.32 -32.61
CA ASP A 215 40.04 -35.18 -33.18
C ASP A 215 40.20 -35.24 -34.71
N GLU A 216 39.83 -34.11 -35.32
CA GLU A 216 39.96 -33.57 -36.68
C GLU A 216 39.50 -34.36 -37.93
N THR A 217 38.63 -33.75 -38.75
CA THR A 217 39.04 -32.97 -39.95
C THR A 217 37.87 -32.68 -40.91
N ASN A 218 37.97 -31.50 -41.56
CA ASN A 218 37.30 -31.05 -42.79
C ASN A 218 35.78 -30.74 -42.72
N GLY A 219 35.27 -29.59 -43.16
CA GLY A 219 35.83 -28.55 -44.02
C GLY A 219 34.80 -28.20 -45.10
N SER A 220 34.18 -27.02 -45.03
CA SER A 220 33.73 -26.17 -46.17
C SER A 220 32.63 -25.18 -45.75
N ASP A 221 33.04 -23.91 -45.68
CA ASP A 221 32.45 -22.76 -46.39
C ASP A 221 30.93 -22.69 -46.62
N SER A 222 30.31 -21.64 -46.07
CA SER A 222 30.03 -20.41 -46.84
C SER A 222 29.20 -19.38 -46.08
N GLN A 223 29.79 -18.18 -45.95
CA GLN A 223 29.20 -16.83 -46.11
C GLN A 223 28.12 -16.35 -45.12
N SER A 224 28.48 -15.49 -44.15
CA SER A 224 28.52 -14.01 -44.19
C SER A 224 27.12 -13.34 -44.24
N SER A 225 26.72 -12.52 -43.26
CA SER A 225 27.14 -11.12 -43.21
C SER A 225 26.92 -10.46 -41.84
N ILE A 226 27.97 -9.77 -41.37
CA ILE A 226 28.01 -8.79 -40.28
C ILE A 226 27.90 -7.38 -40.90
N LYS A 227 27.13 -6.48 -40.28
CA LYS A 227 27.36 -5.01 -40.26
C LYS A 227 26.95 -4.51 -38.86
N ARG A 228 27.87 -4.29 -37.90
CA ARG A 228 28.60 -3.03 -37.54
C ARG A 228 27.70 -1.78 -37.62
N PHE A 229 27.28 -1.12 -36.52
CA PHE A 229 27.96 -0.33 -35.46
C PHE A 229 28.80 0.88 -35.92
N ALA A 230 28.34 2.05 -35.44
CA ALA A 230 29.00 3.31 -35.05
C ALA A 230 29.82 4.14 -36.05
N ASP A 231 29.43 5.41 -36.25
CA ASP A 231 30.12 6.60 -35.70
C ASP A 231 29.56 7.91 -36.32
N CYS A 232 29.36 8.95 -35.51
CA CYS A 232 29.85 10.31 -35.80
C CYS A 232 29.67 11.23 -34.58
N ASP A 233 30.74 11.96 -34.31
CA ASP A 233 31.03 12.83 -33.18
C ASP A 233 30.92 14.32 -33.57
N SER A 234 30.88 15.15 -32.52
CA SER A 234 31.47 16.49 -32.40
C SER A 234 30.64 17.80 -32.59
N SER A 235 30.75 18.58 -31.49
CA SER A 235 31.02 20.03 -31.34
C SER A 235 29.93 21.11 -31.40
N GLU A 236 29.74 21.73 -30.22
CA GLU A 236 29.78 23.17 -29.86
C GLU A 236 29.13 24.24 -30.74
N GLU A 237 28.24 25.07 -30.15
CA GLU A 237 28.43 26.54 -30.09
C GLU A 237 27.46 27.23 -29.11
N GLN A 238 27.97 28.25 -28.43
CA GLN A 238 27.27 29.21 -27.57
C GLN A 238 26.54 30.25 -28.42
N THR A 239 25.39 30.79 -27.97
CA THR A 239 25.07 32.22 -28.18
C THR A 239 24.06 32.73 -27.16
N GLU A 240 24.23 34.01 -26.88
CA GLU A 240 23.77 34.87 -25.82
C GLU A 240 22.53 35.69 -26.22
N SER A 241 21.78 36.15 -25.22
CA SER A 241 20.88 37.33 -25.22
C SER A 241 19.61 37.33 -26.09
N SER A 242 18.45 37.58 -25.47
CA SER A 242 17.75 38.88 -25.58
C SER A 242 16.36 38.82 -24.92
N GLU A 243 16.23 39.50 -23.79
CA GLU A 243 14.96 39.98 -23.22
C GLU A 243 14.47 41.18 -24.06
N PRO A 244 13.16 41.44 -24.13
CA PRO A 244 12.76 42.83 -23.91
C PRO A 244 11.50 43.01 -23.06
N GLU A 245 11.68 43.89 -22.08
CA GLU A 245 10.83 45.01 -21.65
C GLU A 245 9.30 44.87 -21.50
N ARG A 246 8.93 45.17 -20.25
CA ARG A 246 7.61 45.56 -19.73
C ARG A 246 7.02 46.73 -20.53
N LYS A 247 5.76 46.58 -20.99
CA LYS A 247 4.87 47.72 -21.26
C LYS A 247 3.98 48.01 -20.06
N ARG A 248 4.11 49.24 -19.57
CA ARG A 248 3.28 49.92 -18.58
C ARG A 248 2.23 50.74 -19.35
N SER A 249 0.94 50.54 -19.06
CA SER A 249 -0.16 51.43 -19.45
C SER A 249 -1.18 51.37 -18.32
N LYS A 250 -1.02 52.21 -17.30
CA LYS A 250 -1.65 53.54 -17.11
C LYS A 250 -3.17 53.42 -16.87
N ALA A 251 -3.50 53.51 -15.58
CA ALA A 251 -4.82 53.79 -15.04
C ALA A 251 -5.35 55.13 -15.56
N GLY A 252 -6.66 55.18 -15.78
CA GLY A 252 -7.44 56.40 -15.89
C GLY A 252 -8.56 56.34 -14.85
N GLU A 253 -8.46 57.20 -13.84
CA GLU A 253 -9.53 57.63 -12.95
C GLU A 253 -9.80 59.11 -13.26
N ASP A 254 -11.02 59.54 -12.92
CA ASP A 254 -11.58 60.90 -12.82
C ASP A 254 -12.09 61.58 -14.10
N GLU A 255 -13.39 61.46 -14.38
CA GLU A 255 -14.46 62.40 -13.95
C GLU A 255 -15.87 61.81 -14.17
#